data_AF-A0A484K767-F1
#
_entry.id   AF-A0A484K767-F1
#
_cell.length_a   1.000
_cell.length_b   1.000
_cell.length_c   1.000
_cell.angle_alpha   90.00
_cell.angle_beta   90.00
_cell.angle_gamma   90.00
#
_symmetry.space_group_name_H-M   'P 1'
#
loop_
_entity.id
_entity.type
_entity.pdbx_description
1 polymer ?
#
loop_
_entity_poly.entity_id
_entity_poly.type
_entity_poly.pdbx_seq_one_letter_code
_entity_poly.pdbx_strand_id
1 'polypeptide(L)'
;MFEEQRDQALVERILRVVFLDPDQPSPAMDKLKRQLAEADAAAEARKKPPADTGPKVIGEGLVIDEWKVRREKYLAKQQVEAVDSS
;
A
#
# COMPACT_ATOMS: atom_id res chain seq x y z
N MET A 1 -48.73 15.47 -13.05
CA MET A 1 -47.83 15.30 -14.21
C MET A 1 -46.59 16.18 -14.14
N PHE A 2 -46.66 17.50 -14.35
CA PHE A 2 -45.44 18.35 -14.33
C PHE A 2 -44.78 18.40 -12.93
N GLU A 3 -45.57 18.52 -11.86
CA GLU A 3 -45.04 18.52 -10.50
C GLU A 3 -44.39 17.18 -10.13
N GLU A 4 -45.04 16.06 -10.46
CA GLU A 4 -44.49 14.71 -10.25
C GLU A 4 -43.18 14.49 -11.02
N GLN A 5 -43.08 14.96 -12.26
CA GLN A 5 -41.84 14.90 -13.05
C GLN A 5 -40.73 15.77 -12.45
N ARG A 6 -41.08 16.93 -11.92
CA ARG A 6 -40.15 17.86 -11.31
C ARG A 6 -39.64 17.32 -9.96
N ASP A 7 -40.51 16.68 -9.19
CA ASP A 7 -40.16 16.03 -7.93
C ASP A 7 -39.29 14.79 -8.18
N GLN A 8 -39.58 14.01 -9.24
CA GLN A 8 -38.73 12.92 -9.71
C GLN A 8 -37.33 13.43 -10.09
N ALA A 9 -37.25 14.51 -10.87
CA ALA A 9 -35.97 15.12 -11.25
C ALA A 9 -35.21 15.70 -10.05
N LEU A 10 -35.93 16.22 -9.05
CA LEU A 10 -35.35 16.72 -7.81
C LEU A 10 -34.78 15.58 -6.96
N VAL A 11 -35.52 14.48 -6.82
CA VAL A 11 -35.08 13.27 -6.13
C VAL A 11 -33.84 12.69 -6.81
N GLU A 12 -33.81 12.59 -8.14
CA GLU A 12 -32.62 12.17 -8.88
C GLU A 12 -31.44 13.13 -8.66
N ARG A 13 -31.67 14.44 -8.61
CA ARG A 13 -30.61 15.43 -8.36
C ARG A 13 -30.08 15.39 -6.93
N ILE A 14 -30.93 15.08 -5.95
CA ILE A 14 -30.56 14.94 -4.53
C ILE A 14 -29.89 13.58 -4.28
N LEU A 15 -30.40 12.51 -4.90
CA LEU A 15 -29.85 11.15 -4.81
C LEU A 15 -28.64 10.93 -5.72
N ARG A 16 -28.16 11.96 -6.43
CA ARG A 16 -26.77 12.00 -6.96
C ARG A 16 -25.76 12.06 -5.80
N VAL A 17 -25.80 11.06 -4.92
CA VAL A 17 -24.61 10.41 -4.39
C VAL A 17 -23.94 9.72 -5.57
N VAL A 18 -23.24 10.56 -6.32
CA VAL A 18 -22.14 10.38 -7.26
C VAL A 18 -21.89 8.94 -7.78
N PHE A 19 -22.78 8.43 -8.63
CA PHE A 19 -22.31 7.55 -9.70
C PHE A 19 -21.47 8.41 -10.65
N LEU A 20 -20.16 8.41 -10.42
CA LEU A 20 -19.22 8.98 -11.36
C LEU A 20 -19.12 8.00 -12.52
N ASP A 21 -19.61 8.43 -13.68
CA ASP A 21 -19.31 7.76 -14.93
C ASP A 21 -17.82 7.94 -15.22
N PRO A 22 -17.03 6.84 -15.27
CA PRO A 22 -15.59 6.92 -15.51
C PRO A 22 -15.25 7.39 -16.94
N ASP A 23 -16.18 7.24 -17.89
CA ASP A 23 -16.00 7.63 -19.28
C ASP A 23 -16.39 9.10 -19.53
N GLN A 24 -17.12 9.72 -18.58
CA GLN A 24 -17.49 11.12 -18.66
C GLN A 24 -16.47 12.03 -17.95
N PRO A 25 -15.84 13.00 -18.64
CA PRO A 25 -14.97 13.96 -17.99
C PRO A 25 -15.77 14.85 -17.02
N SER A 26 -15.32 14.92 -15.77
CA SER A 26 -15.91 15.79 -14.75
C SER A 26 -14.85 16.29 -13.77
N PRO A 27 -15.01 17.50 -13.19
CA PRO A 27 -14.07 18.02 -12.20
C PRO A 27 -13.91 17.14 -10.96
N ALA A 28 -14.96 16.40 -10.59
CA ALA A 28 -14.92 15.42 -9.52
C ALA A 28 -14.02 14.22 -9.88
N MET A 29 -14.12 13.73 -11.12
CA MET A 29 -13.24 12.66 -11.62
C MET A 29 -11.78 13.09 -11.68
N ASP A 30 -11.49 14.31 -12.14
CA ASP A 30 -10.11 14.82 -12.21
C ASP A 30 -9.49 14.94 -10.82
N LYS A 31 -10.27 15.39 -9.83
CA LYS A 31 -9.83 15.47 -8.44
C LYS A 31 -9.49 14.07 -7.89
N LEU A 32 -10.33 13.07 -8.13
CA LEU A 32 -10.08 11.70 -7.67
C LEU A 32 -8.85 11.09 -8.33
N LYS A 33 -8.67 11.27 -9.65
CA LYS A 33 -7.48 10.80 -10.37
C LYS A 33 -6.20 11.41 -9.77
N ARG A 34 -6.21 12.70 -9.42
CA ARG A 34 -5.08 13.37 -8.76
C ARG A 34 -4.80 12.79 -7.38
N GLN A 35 -5.83 12.56 -6.57
CA GLN A 35 -5.68 11.99 -5.23
C GLN A 35 -5.14 10.55 -5.28
N LEU A 36 -5.55 9.77 -6.27
CA LEU A 36 -5.02 8.42 -6.49
C LEU A 36 -3.52 8.47 -6.80
N ALA A 37 -3.11 9.32 -7.75
CA ALA A 37 -1.70 9.48 -8.10
C ALA A 37 -0.83 9.94 -6.90
N GLU A 38 -1.36 10.82 -6.05
CA GLU A 38 -0.69 11.27 -4.84
C GLU A 38 -0.54 10.13 -3.81
N ALA A 39 -1.59 9.33 -3.61
CA ALA A 39 -1.57 8.18 -2.71
C ALA A 39 -0.57 7.10 -3.18
N ASP A 40 -0.51 6.83 -4.48
CA ASP A 40 0.45 5.90 -5.08
C ASP A 40 1.89 6.40 -4.88
N ALA A 41 2.14 7.69 -5.11
CA ALA A 41 3.46 8.29 -4.86
C ALA A 41 3.86 8.22 -3.38
N ALA A 42 2.93 8.48 -2.47
CA ALA A 42 3.17 8.35 -1.03
C ALA A 42 3.44 6.88 -0.63
N ALA A 43 2.73 5.93 -1.24
CA ALA A 43 2.96 4.51 -1.02
C ALA A 43 4.35 4.06 -1.51
N GLU A 44 4.77 4.49 -2.70
CA GLU A 44 6.11 4.23 -3.22
C GLU A 44 7.22 4.87 -2.36
N ALA A 45 6.99 6.09 -1.86
CA ALA A 45 7.93 6.75 -0.95
C ALA A 45 8.09 5.98 0.37
N ARG A 46 7.04 5.31 0.86
CA ARG A 46 7.10 4.44 2.05
C ARG A 46 7.76 3.09 1.78
N LYS A 47 7.79 2.62 0.53
CA LYS A 47 8.49 1.38 0.14
C LYS A 47 9.99 1.59 0.00
N LYS A 48 10.45 2.81 -0.26
CA LYS A 48 11.88 3.12 -0.24
C LYS A 48 12.37 2.97 1.21
N PRO A 49 13.35 2.09 1.49
CA PRO A 49 14.05 2.14 2.77
C PRO A 49 14.59 3.57 2.95
N PRO A 50 14.66 4.10 4.19
CA PRO A 50 15.26 5.40 4.41
C PRO A 50 16.59 5.44 3.67
N ALA A 51 16.80 6.50 2.88
CA ALA A 51 18.06 6.72 2.17
C ALA A 51 19.19 6.38 3.13
N ASP A 52 20.14 5.59 2.65
CA ASP A 52 21.31 5.14 3.39
C ASP A 52 22.17 6.37 3.74
N THR A 53 21.70 7.18 4.70
CA THR A 53 22.53 8.05 5.49
C THR A 53 23.44 7.09 6.22
N GLY A 54 24.67 7.00 5.73
CA GLY A 54 25.66 6.02 6.14
C GLY A 54 25.92 5.94 7.64
N PRO A 55 26.87 5.07 8.00
CA PRO A 55 26.67 4.00 8.95
C PRO A 55 26.22 4.55 10.31
N LYS A 56 24.93 4.38 10.62
CA LYS A 56 24.44 4.55 11.97
C LYS A 56 24.90 3.34 12.77
N VAL A 57 26.10 3.43 13.32
CA VAL A 57 26.58 2.57 14.40
C VAL A 57 25.66 2.83 15.60
N ILE A 58 24.54 2.12 15.65
CA ILE A 58 23.62 2.09 16.80
C ILE A 58 23.47 0.64 17.21
N GLY A 59 24.19 0.30 18.28
CA GLY A 59 24.09 -0.96 19.00
C GLY A 59 24.86 -2.10 18.33
N GLU A 60 25.83 -2.66 19.05
CA GLU A 60 26.34 -4.00 18.79
C GLU A 60 25.14 -4.96 18.67
N GLY A 61 24.87 -5.45 17.46
CA GLY A 61 23.71 -6.28 17.16
C GLY A 61 22.67 -5.57 16.30
N LEU A 62 23.01 -5.25 15.05
CA LEU A 62 22.00 -5.00 14.02
C LEU A 62 21.06 -6.22 14.00
N VAL A 63 19.75 -6.02 13.99
CA VAL A 63 18.75 -7.12 13.87
C VAL A 63 19.06 -8.02 12.65
N ILE A 64 19.74 -7.44 11.65
CA ILE A 64 20.30 -8.13 10.48
C ILE A 64 21.34 -9.20 10.88
N ASP A 65 22.28 -8.87 11.76
CA ASP A 65 23.31 -9.80 12.23
C ASP A 65 22.71 -10.89 13.12
N GLU A 66 21.77 -10.55 14.01
CA GLU A 66 21.11 -11.56 14.86
C GLU A 66 20.29 -12.57 14.06
N TRP A 67 19.59 -12.13 13.01
CA TRP A 67 18.82 -13.02 12.14
C TRP A 67 19.73 -13.90 11.28
N LYS A 68 20.84 -13.34 10.79
CA LYS A 68 21.86 -14.08 10.05
C LYS A 68 22.49 -15.17 10.92
N VAL A 69 22.91 -14.84 12.13
CA VAL A 69 23.47 -15.80 13.10
C VAL A 69 22.46 -16.90 13.42
N ARG A 70 21.18 -16.55 13.60
CA ARG A 70 20.13 -17.55 13.86
C ARG A 70 19.91 -18.46 12.65
N ARG A 71 19.90 -17.92 11.42
CA ARG A 71 19.76 -18.69 10.17
C ARG A 71 20.92 -19.64 9.94
N GLU A 72 22.15 -19.18 10.12
CA GLU A 72 23.37 -20.01 9.99
C GLU A 72 23.37 -21.15 11.03
N LYS A 73 22.98 -20.86 12.28
CA LYS A 73 22.86 -21.87 13.34
C LYS A 73 21.80 -22.93 13.03
N TYR A 74 20.67 -22.57 12.42
CA TYR A 74 19.66 -23.53 11.98
C TYR A 74 20.14 -24.39 10.81
N LEU A 75 20.82 -23.80 9.83
CA LEU A 75 21.37 -24.53 8.69
C LEU A 75 22.46 -25.52 9.11
N ALA A 76 23.35 -25.12 10.03
CA ALA A 76 24.37 -26.01 10.57
C ALA A 76 23.76 -27.22 11.29
N LYS A 77 22.68 -27.01 12.07
CA LYS A 77 21.96 -28.11 12.73
C LYS A 77 21.29 -29.07 11.73
N GLN A 78 20.64 -28.54 10.70
CA GLN A 78 20.04 -29.37 9.65
C GLN A 78 21.07 -30.21 8.89
N GLN A 79 22.25 -29.65 8.61
CA GLN A 79 23.31 -30.39 7.91
C GLN A 79 23.89 -31.53 8.76
N VAL A 80 23.99 -31.34 10.08
CA VAL A 80 24.45 -32.40 10.99
C VAL A 80 23.40 -33.51 11.13
N GLU A 81 22.13 -33.15 11.31
CA GLU A 81 21.02 -34.10 11.47
C GLU A 81 20.74 -34.92 10.19
N ALA A 82 21.01 -34.34 9.02
CA ALA A 82 20.94 -35.03 7.73
C ALA A 82 22.11 -36.01 7.49
N VAL A 83 23.28 -35.77 8.12
CA VAL A 83 24.44 -36.67 8.03
C VAL A 83 24.32 -37.86 9.00
N ASP A 84 23.69 -37.68 10.16
CA ASP A 84 23.48 -38.75 11.15
C ASP A 84 22.33 -39.72 10.78
N SER A 85 21.56 -39.44 9.73
CA SER A 85 20.43 -40.26 9.27
C SER A 85 20.74 -41.10 8.01
N SER A 86 22.01 -41.23 7.60
CA SER A 86 22.45 -42.10 6.47
C SER A 86 23.29 -43.28 6.93
#